data_AF-A0A662E250-F1
#
_entry.id   AF-A0A662E250-F1
#
_cell.length_a   1.000
_cell.length_b   1.000
_cell.length_c   1.000
_cell.angle_alpha   90.00
_cell.angle_beta   90.00
_cell.angle_gamma   90.00
#
_symmetry.space_group_name_H-M   'P 1'
#
loop_
_entity.id
_entity.type
_entity.pdbx_description
1 polymer ?
#
loop_
_entity_poly.entity_id
_entity_poly.type
_entity_poly.pdbx_seq_one_letter_code
_entity_poly.pdbx_strand_id
1 'polypeptide(L)'
;MIRKLMWAVLAIGTLMIVAPFAMGLPDKADGGEKMIVAFEPIMEEGNIQTTVDYYYDVFVPLGEVAPAMSQENIDKFNGYIAGFDALAADAEAMVPALAGAMNLTNEQVQGFMSEQFPAMTQMLQGLPQMQEDFNGLIGLMEANVTVFEEVPGGLAHYEPLVTTMDAQRVNYDKIAGLPDFTLFTWFFVVPGILLVGIALTGLIGGRDRQSTPPVTTKSVPDEDREPALV
;
A
#
# COMPACT_ATOMS: atom_id res chain seq x y z
N MET A 1 -50.55 -12.11 29.75
CA MET A 1 -49.62 -11.21 29.03
C MET A 1 -48.16 -11.66 29.14
N ILE A 2 -47.66 -11.99 30.33
CA ILE A 2 -46.25 -12.43 30.58
C ILE A 2 -45.77 -13.58 29.67
N ARG A 3 -46.59 -14.62 29.43
CA ARG A 3 -46.20 -15.74 28.55
C ARG A 3 -45.95 -15.32 27.09
N LYS A 4 -46.74 -14.39 26.53
CA LYS A 4 -46.52 -13.86 25.17
C LYS A 4 -45.23 -13.03 25.12
N LEU A 5 -44.95 -12.27 26.19
CA LEU A 5 -43.70 -11.52 26.34
C LEU A 5 -42.47 -12.45 26.38
N MET A 6 -42.55 -13.57 27.11
CA MET A 6 -41.44 -14.54 27.16
C MET A 6 -41.17 -15.21 25.82
N TRP A 7 -42.19 -15.48 25.00
CA TRP A 7 -41.99 -15.96 23.62
C TRP A 7 -41.30 -14.92 22.73
N ALA A 8 -41.62 -13.62 22.90
CA ALA A 8 -40.93 -12.55 22.17
C ALA A 8 -39.45 -12.44 22.59
N VAL A 9 -39.16 -12.50 23.90
CA VAL A 9 -37.78 -12.50 24.42
C VAL A 9 -37.00 -13.72 23.93
N LEU A 10 -37.62 -14.90 23.91
CA LEU A 10 -37.00 -16.12 23.38
C LEU A 10 -36.64 -15.95 21.89
N ALA A 11 -37.56 -15.38 21.09
CA ALA A 11 -37.32 -15.15 19.68
C ALA A 11 -36.17 -14.16 19.45
N ILE A 12 -36.12 -13.06 20.20
CA ILE A 12 -35.04 -12.07 20.12
C ILE A 12 -33.70 -12.68 20.54
N GLY A 13 -33.64 -13.39 21.67
CA GLY A 13 -32.41 -14.03 22.13
C GLY A 13 -31.90 -15.09 21.16
N THR A 14 -32.80 -15.91 20.61
CA THR A 14 -32.46 -16.90 19.57
C THR A 14 -31.93 -16.21 18.32
N LEU A 15 -32.56 -15.10 17.90
CA LEU A 15 -32.12 -14.32 16.75
C LEU A 15 -30.72 -13.70 16.99
N MET A 16 -30.44 -13.19 18.19
CA MET A 16 -29.10 -12.68 18.55
C MET A 16 -28.01 -13.76 18.50
N ILE A 17 -28.34 -15.02 18.77
CA ILE A 17 -27.39 -16.13 18.65
C ILE A 17 -27.21 -16.53 17.19
N VAL A 18 -28.31 -16.74 16.45
CA VAL A 18 -28.26 -17.31 15.09
C VAL A 18 -27.78 -16.30 14.05
N ALA A 19 -28.20 -15.04 14.16
CA ALA A 19 -27.86 -13.98 13.20
C ALA A 19 -26.35 -13.80 12.95
N PRO A 20 -25.46 -13.72 13.96
CA PRO A 20 -24.02 -13.55 13.71
C PRO A 20 -23.41 -14.70 12.92
N PHE A 21 -23.83 -15.95 13.16
CA PHE A 21 -23.35 -17.11 12.39
C PHE A 21 -23.97 -17.16 10.99
N ALA A 22 -25.27 -16.86 10.87
CA ALA A 22 -25.95 -16.80 9.57
C ALA A 22 -25.33 -15.74 8.64
N MET A 23 -24.79 -14.65 9.19
CA MET A 23 -24.09 -13.59 8.44
C MET A 23 -22.59 -13.86 8.25
N GLY A 24 -22.06 -14.94 8.82
CA GLY A 24 -20.64 -15.30 8.76
C GLY A 24 -19.72 -14.32 9.50
N LEU A 25 -20.21 -13.68 10.57
CA LEU A 25 -19.39 -12.74 11.36
C LEU A 25 -18.13 -13.35 11.97
N PRO A 26 -18.11 -14.61 12.44
CA PRO A 26 -16.88 -15.21 12.98
C PRO A 26 -15.74 -15.23 11.95
N ASP A 27 -16.03 -15.73 10.75
CA ASP A 27 -15.04 -15.86 9.67
C ASP A 27 -14.58 -14.48 9.18
N LYS A 28 -15.50 -13.50 9.10
CA LYS A 28 -15.17 -12.12 8.70
C LYS A 28 -14.32 -11.41 9.75
N ALA A 29 -14.59 -11.63 11.03
CA ALA A 29 -13.83 -11.04 12.13
C ALA A 29 -12.40 -11.61 12.18
N ASP A 30 -12.26 -12.94 12.11
CA ASP A 30 -10.96 -13.61 12.04
C ASP A 30 -10.16 -13.21 10.79
N GLY A 31 -10.83 -13.11 9.63
CA GLY A 31 -10.20 -12.61 8.40
C GLY A 31 -9.72 -11.16 8.51
N GLY A 32 -10.51 -10.28 9.14
CA GLY A 32 -10.16 -8.89 9.39
C GLY A 32 -8.97 -8.74 10.33
N GLU A 33 -8.95 -9.50 11.42
CA GLU A 33 -7.83 -9.57 12.38
C GLU A 33 -6.54 -9.98 11.68
N LYS A 34 -6.58 -11.09 10.92
CA LYS A 34 -5.42 -11.59 10.15
C LYS A 34 -4.91 -10.58 9.13
N MET A 35 -5.83 -9.86 8.48
CA MET A 35 -5.46 -8.82 7.53
C MET A 35 -4.70 -7.69 8.23
N ILE A 36 -5.21 -7.18 9.36
CA ILE A 36 -4.52 -6.14 10.14
C ILE A 36 -3.13 -6.63 10.55
N VAL A 37 -3.03 -7.78 11.21
CA VAL A 37 -1.74 -8.35 11.64
C VAL A 37 -0.77 -8.53 10.46
N ALA A 38 -1.26 -8.92 9.27
CA ALA A 38 -0.41 -9.05 8.09
C ALA A 38 0.12 -7.70 7.56
N PHE A 39 -0.61 -6.59 7.78
CA PHE A 39 -0.18 -5.25 7.42
C PHE A 39 0.71 -4.58 8.47
N GLU A 40 0.78 -5.12 9.68
CA GLU A 40 1.60 -4.58 10.78
C GLU A 40 3.05 -4.29 10.39
N PRO A 41 3.83 -5.21 9.79
CA PRO A 41 5.21 -4.91 9.42
C PRO A 41 5.29 -3.81 8.36
N ILE A 42 4.30 -3.69 7.47
CA ILE A 42 4.32 -2.66 6.42
C ILE A 42 3.99 -1.29 7.00
N MET A 43 3.06 -1.25 7.96
CA MET A 43 2.56 -0.01 8.58
C MET A 43 3.38 0.46 9.78
N GLU A 44 4.42 -0.27 10.16
CA GLU A 44 5.36 0.12 11.20
C GLU A 44 6.06 1.45 10.87
N GLU A 45 6.29 2.28 11.89
CA GLU A 45 6.96 3.58 11.78
C GLU A 45 8.18 3.57 10.88
N GLY A 46 9.13 2.70 11.21
CA GLY A 46 10.41 2.66 10.53
C GLY A 46 10.27 2.29 9.06
N ASN A 47 9.33 1.40 8.73
CA ASN A 47 9.14 0.92 7.35
C ASN A 47 8.40 1.96 6.50
N ILE A 48 7.40 2.64 7.07
CA ILE A 48 6.75 3.76 6.40
C ILE A 48 7.75 4.89 6.17
N GLN A 49 8.49 5.30 7.20
CA GLN A 49 9.46 6.40 7.06
C GLN A 49 10.52 6.05 6.03
N THR A 50 11.05 4.83 6.06
CA THR A 50 12.01 4.35 5.04
C THR A 50 11.41 4.46 3.63
N THR A 51 10.15 4.09 3.45
CA THR A 51 9.48 4.18 2.14
C THR A 51 9.29 5.63 1.69
N VAL A 52 8.89 6.51 2.62
CA VAL A 52 8.75 7.96 2.40
C VAL A 52 10.10 8.57 2.01
N ASP A 53 11.16 8.26 2.74
CA ASP A 53 12.51 8.75 2.50
C ASP A 53 13.04 8.27 1.14
N TYR A 54 12.90 6.99 0.81
CA TYR A 54 13.28 6.50 -0.53
C TYR A 54 12.50 7.22 -1.63
N TYR A 55 11.20 7.46 -1.45
CA TYR A 55 10.39 8.17 -2.42
C TYR A 55 10.86 9.61 -2.63
N TYR A 56 10.94 10.41 -1.57
CA TYR A 56 11.22 11.84 -1.67
C TYR A 56 12.70 12.19 -1.78
N ASP A 57 13.61 11.40 -1.20
CA ASP A 57 15.04 11.73 -1.17
C ASP A 57 15.86 11.01 -2.24
N VAL A 58 15.33 9.92 -2.82
CA VAL A 58 16.02 9.15 -3.87
C VAL A 58 15.28 9.23 -5.20
N PHE A 59 14.00 8.86 -5.23
CA PHE A 59 13.28 8.76 -6.50
C PHE A 59 12.84 10.12 -7.06
N VAL A 60 12.33 11.04 -6.24
CA VAL A 60 11.95 12.38 -6.72
C VAL A 60 13.14 13.12 -7.36
N PRO A 61 14.34 13.17 -6.73
CA PRO A 61 15.53 13.74 -7.36
C PRO A 61 15.95 13.00 -8.64
N LEU A 62 15.78 11.68 -8.71
CA LEU A 62 16.03 10.92 -9.94
C LEU A 62 15.13 11.39 -11.10
N GLY A 63 13.89 11.77 -10.78
CA GLY A 63 12.96 12.37 -11.74
C GLY A 63 13.46 13.69 -12.34
N GLU A 64 14.28 14.46 -11.62
CA GLU A 64 14.88 15.70 -12.15
C GLU A 64 16.04 15.41 -13.12
N VAL A 65 16.72 14.27 -12.95
CA VAL A 65 17.83 13.83 -13.82
C VAL A 65 17.31 13.09 -15.05
N ALA A 66 16.14 12.48 -14.98
CA ALA A 66 15.55 11.72 -16.07
C ALA A 66 15.49 12.45 -17.43
N PRO A 67 15.08 13.73 -17.52
CA PRO A 67 15.09 14.48 -18.79
C PRO A 67 16.50 14.65 -19.40
N ALA A 68 17.56 14.57 -18.58
CA ALA A 68 18.93 14.59 -19.09
C ALA A 68 19.30 13.28 -19.80
N MET A 69 18.67 12.16 -19.42
CA MET A 69 18.80 10.84 -20.04
C MET A 69 17.74 10.68 -21.14
N SER A 70 17.88 11.46 -22.21
CA SER A 70 16.93 11.48 -23.35
C SER A 70 17.61 11.11 -24.66
N GLN A 71 16.81 10.65 -25.63
CA GLN A 71 17.30 10.35 -26.97
C GLN A 71 17.93 11.58 -27.63
N GLU A 72 17.37 12.77 -27.42
CA GLU A 72 17.93 14.03 -27.94
C GLU A 72 19.37 14.27 -27.43
N ASN A 73 19.59 14.07 -26.13
CA ASN A 73 20.92 14.26 -25.56
C ASN A 73 21.90 13.18 -26.02
N ILE A 74 21.44 11.94 -26.16
CA ILE A 74 22.24 10.84 -26.74
C ILE A 74 22.68 11.17 -28.16
N ASP A 75 21.75 11.61 -29.01
CA ASP A 75 22.04 11.98 -30.40
C ASP A 75 23.09 13.12 -30.45
N LYS A 76 22.97 14.08 -29.52
CA LYS A 76 23.95 15.15 -29.35
C LYS A 76 25.34 14.63 -28.94
N PHE A 77 25.43 13.68 -28.01
CA PHE A 77 26.69 13.06 -27.62
C PHE A 77 27.32 12.22 -28.73
N ASN A 78 26.51 11.47 -29.48
CA ASN A 78 26.95 10.74 -30.67
C ASN A 78 27.55 11.70 -31.72
N GLY A 79 26.95 12.89 -31.90
CA GLY A 79 27.51 13.96 -32.72
C GLY A 79 28.88 14.45 -32.24
N TYR A 80 29.11 14.53 -30.93
CA TYR A 80 30.43 14.89 -30.38
C TYR A 80 31.49 13.81 -30.65
N ILE A 81 31.14 12.53 -30.52
CA ILE A 81 32.07 11.42 -30.83
C ILE A 81 32.47 11.46 -32.31
N ALA A 82 31.52 11.65 -33.22
CA ALA A 82 31.84 11.78 -34.65
C ALA A 82 32.83 12.93 -34.93
N GLY A 83 32.75 14.03 -34.17
CA GLY A 83 33.71 15.13 -34.23
C GLY A 83 35.10 14.74 -33.71
N PHE A 84 35.18 13.94 -32.63
CA PHE A 84 36.44 13.40 -32.12
C PHE A 84 37.09 12.41 -33.09
N ASP A 85 36.31 11.56 -33.75
CA ASP A 85 36.81 10.64 -34.77
C ASP A 85 37.41 11.39 -35.96
N ALA A 86 36.74 12.46 -36.41
CA ALA A 86 37.27 13.33 -37.46
C ALA A 86 38.58 14.02 -37.02
N LEU A 87 38.63 14.54 -35.78
CA LEU A 87 39.83 15.16 -35.24
C LEU A 87 40.99 14.17 -35.12
N ALA A 88 40.73 12.92 -34.72
CA ALA A 88 41.74 11.87 -34.64
C ALA A 88 42.32 11.57 -36.02
N ALA A 89 41.45 11.44 -37.04
CA ALA A 89 41.90 11.24 -38.42
C ALA A 89 42.76 12.41 -38.94
N ASP A 90 42.35 13.66 -38.66
CA ASP A 90 43.14 14.85 -39.03
C ASP A 90 44.49 14.89 -38.30
N ALA A 91 44.53 14.48 -37.03
CA ALA A 91 45.76 14.44 -36.25
C ALA A 91 46.77 13.42 -36.79
N GLU A 92 46.31 12.24 -37.23
CA GLU A 92 47.15 11.26 -37.90
C GLU A 92 47.74 11.79 -39.22
N ALA A 93 46.96 12.57 -39.97
CA ALA A 93 47.40 13.22 -41.20
C ALA A 93 48.33 14.43 -40.97
N MET A 94 48.33 15.00 -39.77
CA MET A 94 49.05 16.23 -39.45
C MET A 94 50.57 16.04 -39.50
N VAL A 95 51.09 14.91 -39.00
CA VAL A 95 52.53 14.60 -39.00
C VAL A 95 53.12 14.56 -40.42
N PRO A 96 52.59 13.77 -41.37
CA PRO A 96 53.11 13.76 -42.73
C PRO A 96 52.89 15.09 -43.46
N ALA A 97 51.81 15.82 -43.17
CA ALA A 97 51.57 17.14 -43.75
C ALA A 97 52.61 18.19 -43.30
N LEU A 98 52.92 18.25 -42.00
CA LEU A 98 53.98 19.11 -41.46
C LEU A 98 55.36 18.72 -41.96
N ALA A 99 55.65 17.42 -42.03
CA ALA A 99 56.90 16.90 -42.56
C ALA A 99 57.12 17.37 -44.01
N GLY A 100 56.09 17.23 -44.87
CA GLY A 100 56.13 17.71 -46.24
C GLY A 100 56.27 19.23 -46.36
N ALA A 101 55.55 20.00 -45.54
CA ALA A 101 55.60 21.46 -45.57
C ALA A 101 56.93 22.06 -45.09
N MET A 102 57.56 21.43 -44.09
CA MET A 102 58.82 21.89 -43.51
C MET A 102 60.06 21.23 -44.14
N ASN A 103 59.86 20.31 -45.10
CA ASN A 103 60.91 19.49 -45.69
C ASN A 103 61.71 18.69 -44.64
N LEU A 104 61.02 18.29 -43.56
CA LEU A 104 61.53 17.46 -42.46
C LEU A 104 61.09 16.01 -42.67
N THR A 105 61.76 15.08 -41.99
CA THR A 105 61.30 13.68 -41.92
C THR A 105 60.18 13.52 -40.87
N ASN A 106 59.35 12.48 -41.00
CA ASN A 106 58.29 12.17 -40.03
C ASN A 106 58.85 11.98 -38.62
N GLU A 107 60.00 11.31 -38.48
CA GLU A 107 60.66 11.09 -37.19
C GLU A 107 61.13 12.39 -36.53
N GLN A 108 61.63 13.35 -37.32
CA GLN A 108 62.02 14.66 -36.81
C GLN A 108 60.81 15.47 -36.33
N VAL A 109 59.70 15.42 -37.05
CA VAL A 109 58.45 16.08 -36.62
C VAL A 109 57.90 15.42 -35.35
N GLN A 110 57.90 14.10 -35.26
CA GLN A 110 57.48 13.39 -34.05
C GLN A 110 58.38 13.69 -32.83
N GLY A 111 59.69 13.75 -33.03
CA GLY A 111 60.64 14.16 -31.99
C GLY A 111 60.39 15.59 -31.52
N PHE A 112 60.21 16.52 -32.47
CA PHE A 112 59.88 17.91 -32.17
C PHE A 112 58.56 18.04 -31.40
N MET A 113 57.50 17.34 -31.82
CA MET A 113 56.22 17.34 -31.11
C MET A 113 56.34 16.76 -29.71
N SER A 114 57.11 15.68 -29.53
CA SER A 114 57.30 15.05 -28.22
C SER A 114 58.06 15.97 -27.25
N GLU A 115 59.03 16.75 -27.75
CA GLU A 115 59.80 17.70 -26.93
C GLU A 115 59.03 19.00 -26.64
N GLN A 116 58.38 19.59 -27.65
CA GLN A 116 57.76 20.91 -27.57
C GLN A 116 56.28 20.88 -27.17
N PHE A 117 55.59 19.77 -27.45
CA PHE A 117 54.15 19.60 -27.21
C PHE A 117 53.82 18.26 -26.52
N PRO A 118 54.47 17.92 -25.39
CA PRO A 118 54.30 16.61 -24.74
C PRO A 118 52.84 16.29 -24.36
N ALA A 119 52.06 17.31 -23.97
CA ALA A 119 50.64 17.14 -23.65
C ALA A 119 49.80 16.74 -24.88
N MET A 120 50.12 17.26 -26.06
CA MET A 120 49.43 16.89 -27.31
C MET A 120 49.76 15.45 -27.68
N THR A 121 51.03 15.05 -27.58
CA THR A 121 51.44 13.65 -27.81
C THR A 121 50.73 12.70 -26.86
N GLN A 122 50.65 13.06 -25.58
CA GLN A 122 49.94 12.26 -24.58
C GLN A 122 48.43 12.16 -24.89
N MET A 123 47.80 13.26 -25.30
CA MET A 123 46.40 13.26 -25.70
C MET A 123 46.16 12.33 -26.90
N LEU A 124 46.96 12.45 -27.97
CA LEU A 124 46.81 11.63 -29.18
C LEU A 124 46.99 10.13 -28.89
N GLN A 125 47.88 9.77 -27.97
CA GLN A 125 48.06 8.39 -27.54
C GLN A 125 46.86 7.87 -26.72
N GLY A 126 46.19 8.74 -25.97
CA GLY A 126 45.02 8.38 -25.15
C GLY A 126 43.69 8.42 -25.90
N LEU A 127 43.63 9.03 -27.09
CA LEU A 127 42.38 9.18 -27.86
C LEU A 127 41.64 7.86 -28.13
N PRO A 128 42.30 6.76 -28.55
CA PRO A 128 41.58 5.51 -28.83
C PRO A 128 40.88 4.94 -27.58
N GLN A 129 41.53 4.97 -26.43
CA GLN A 129 40.93 4.52 -25.17
C GLN A 129 39.76 5.43 -24.76
N MET A 130 39.93 6.75 -24.90
CA MET A 130 38.88 7.72 -24.61
C MET A 130 37.63 7.48 -25.48
N GLN A 131 37.82 7.22 -26.78
CA GLN A 131 36.72 6.88 -27.69
C GLN A 131 36.01 5.60 -27.26
N GLU A 132 36.74 4.56 -26.88
CA GLU A 132 36.17 3.31 -26.38
C GLU A 132 35.31 3.55 -25.13
N ASP A 133 35.85 4.27 -24.15
CA ASP A 133 35.17 4.57 -22.88
C ASP A 133 33.89 5.41 -23.11
N PHE A 134 33.95 6.44 -23.97
CA PHE A 134 32.79 7.28 -24.30
C PHE A 134 31.72 6.51 -25.09
N ASN A 135 32.10 5.71 -26.07
CA ASN A 135 31.16 4.86 -26.79
C ASN A 135 30.47 3.86 -25.85
N GLY A 136 31.22 3.29 -24.89
CA GLY A 136 30.65 2.44 -23.85
C GLY A 136 29.62 3.17 -22.98
N LEU A 137 29.94 4.40 -22.55
CA LEU A 137 29.01 5.22 -21.75
C LEU A 137 27.74 5.57 -22.53
N ILE A 138 27.84 6.01 -23.78
CA ILE A 138 26.67 6.32 -24.60
C ILE A 138 25.84 5.06 -24.85
N GLY A 139 26.48 3.91 -25.11
CA GLY A 139 25.77 2.64 -25.25
C GLY A 139 24.97 2.27 -24.00
N LEU A 140 25.50 2.55 -22.80
CA LEU A 140 24.76 2.39 -21.55
C LEU A 140 23.59 3.37 -21.44
N MET A 141 23.77 4.63 -21.86
CA MET A 141 22.69 5.62 -21.88
C MET A 141 21.58 5.20 -22.86
N GLU A 142 21.93 4.79 -24.07
CA GLU A 142 21.01 4.26 -25.09
C GLU A 142 20.23 3.05 -24.59
N ALA A 143 20.90 2.11 -23.92
CA ALA A 143 20.24 0.93 -23.37
C ALA A 143 19.23 1.26 -22.26
N ASN A 144 19.37 2.41 -21.58
CA ASN A 144 18.56 2.77 -20.40
C ASN A 144 17.63 3.96 -20.63
N VAL A 145 17.68 4.65 -21.77
CA VAL A 145 16.89 5.86 -22.05
C VAL A 145 15.39 5.64 -21.80
N THR A 146 14.85 4.51 -22.25
CA THR A 146 13.43 4.16 -22.06
C THR A 146 13.06 3.97 -20.59
N VAL A 147 13.98 3.48 -19.76
CA VAL A 147 13.77 3.35 -18.31
C VAL A 147 13.67 4.72 -17.67
N PHE A 148 14.54 5.65 -18.06
CA PHE A 148 14.54 7.01 -17.52
C PHE A 148 13.31 7.82 -17.97
N GLU A 149 12.84 7.63 -19.21
CA GLU A 149 11.61 8.27 -19.70
C GLU A 149 10.36 7.93 -18.87
N GLU A 150 10.33 6.72 -18.28
CA GLU A 150 9.22 6.26 -17.44
C GLU A 150 9.31 6.76 -15.99
N VAL A 151 10.47 7.25 -15.53
CA VAL A 151 10.67 7.67 -14.13
C VAL A 151 9.65 8.74 -13.69
N PRO A 152 9.41 9.84 -14.44
CA PRO A 152 8.42 10.83 -14.05
C PRO A 152 6.99 10.27 -13.94
N GLY A 153 6.61 9.36 -14.85
CA GLY A 153 5.31 8.69 -14.81
C GLY A 153 5.17 7.77 -13.61
N GLY A 154 6.22 7.00 -13.30
CA GLY A 154 6.30 6.16 -12.11
C GLY A 154 6.17 6.97 -10.82
N LEU A 155 6.91 8.08 -10.69
CA LEU A 155 6.81 8.98 -9.54
C LEU A 155 5.37 9.46 -9.33
N ALA A 156 4.74 10.01 -10.37
CA ALA A 156 3.36 10.46 -10.30
C ALA A 156 2.37 9.34 -9.89
N HIS A 157 2.66 8.09 -10.25
CA HIS A 157 1.86 6.93 -9.86
C HIS A 157 2.04 6.55 -8.39
N TYR A 158 3.27 6.58 -7.87
CA TYR A 158 3.59 6.12 -6.51
C TYR A 158 3.41 7.20 -5.45
N GLU A 159 3.48 8.49 -5.79
CA GLU A 159 3.25 9.61 -4.85
C GLU A 159 1.99 9.46 -3.99
N PRO A 160 0.79 9.22 -4.57
CA PRO A 160 -0.41 9.09 -3.76
C PRO A 160 -0.39 7.86 -2.84
N LEU A 161 0.31 6.79 -3.22
CA LEU A 161 0.42 5.58 -2.41
C LEU A 161 1.27 5.84 -1.16
N VAL A 162 2.45 6.46 -1.34
CA VAL A 162 3.35 6.81 -0.25
C VAL A 162 2.69 7.83 0.69
N THR A 163 2.07 8.86 0.12
CA THR A 163 1.35 9.89 0.88
C THR A 163 0.20 9.30 1.68
N THR A 164 -0.56 8.38 1.09
CA THR A 164 -1.69 7.74 1.79
C THR A 164 -1.19 6.81 2.89
N MET A 165 -0.12 6.06 2.65
CA MET A 165 0.45 5.15 3.65
C MET A 165 0.91 5.92 4.89
N ASP A 166 1.65 7.01 4.68
CA ASP A 166 2.10 7.90 5.75
C ASP A 166 0.92 8.49 6.53
N ALA A 167 -0.07 9.04 5.82
CA ALA A 167 -1.26 9.64 6.42
C ALA A 167 -2.16 8.62 7.17
N GLN A 168 -2.23 7.37 6.70
CA GLN A 168 -3.09 6.34 7.30
C GLN A 168 -2.46 5.62 8.47
N ARG A 169 -1.15 5.75 8.69
CA ARG A 169 -0.45 5.11 9.78
C ARG A 169 -1.12 5.32 11.14
N VAL A 170 -1.45 6.56 11.48
CA VAL A 170 -2.09 6.89 12.76
C VAL A 170 -3.46 6.22 12.92
N ASN A 171 -4.18 5.98 11.82
CA ASN A 171 -5.45 5.26 11.85
C ASN A 171 -5.25 3.75 11.95
N TYR A 172 -4.22 3.23 11.28
CA TYR A 172 -3.81 1.85 11.42
C TYR A 172 -3.45 1.51 12.88
N ASP A 173 -2.64 2.34 13.53
CA ASP A 173 -2.25 2.14 14.94
C ASP A 173 -3.47 2.07 15.88
N LYS A 174 -4.49 2.89 15.63
CA LYS A 174 -5.74 2.85 16.40
C LYS A 174 -6.50 1.55 16.21
N ILE A 175 -6.51 1.02 14.99
CA ILE A 175 -7.22 -0.22 14.64
C ILE A 175 -6.46 -1.43 15.16
N ALA A 176 -5.14 -1.48 14.98
CA ALA A 176 -4.26 -2.53 15.49
C ALA A 176 -4.25 -2.59 17.02
N GLY A 177 -4.48 -1.46 17.70
CA GLY A 177 -4.63 -1.41 19.15
C GLY A 177 -5.98 -1.88 19.70
N LEU A 178 -6.94 -2.26 18.85
CA LEU A 178 -8.23 -2.76 19.30
C LEU A 178 -8.13 -4.19 19.85
N PRO A 179 -9.06 -4.60 20.74
CA PRO A 179 -9.20 -6.00 21.11
C PRO A 179 -9.57 -6.87 19.91
N ASP A 180 -9.19 -8.16 19.99
CA ASP A 180 -9.46 -9.17 18.95
C ASP A 180 -10.88 -9.07 18.39
N PHE A 181 -10.97 -8.95 17.06
CA PHE A 181 -12.23 -8.72 16.37
C PHE A 181 -13.25 -9.86 16.54
N THR A 182 -12.81 -11.08 16.87
CA THR A 182 -13.69 -12.22 17.14
C THR A 182 -14.59 -11.98 18.37
N LEU A 183 -14.20 -11.07 19.28
CA LEU A 183 -15.04 -10.64 20.40
C LEU A 183 -16.37 -10.04 19.92
N PHE A 184 -16.42 -9.48 18.71
CA PHE A 184 -17.65 -8.96 18.13
C PHE A 184 -18.73 -10.03 17.97
N THR A 185 -18.36 -11.27 17.63
CA THR A 185 -19.32 -12.38 17.58
C THR A 185 -19.89 -12.68 18.97
N TRP A 186 -19.00 -12.74 19.97
CA TRP A 186 -19.39 -13.05 21.34
C TRP A 186 -20.27 -11.97 21.98
N PHE A 187 -20.13 -10.71 21.54
CA PHE A 187 -20.98 -9.60 21.97
C PHE A 187 -22.48 -9.85 21.69
N PHE A 188 -22.82 -10.58 20.64
CA PHE A 188 -24.22 -10.94 20.34
C PHE A 188 -24.62 -12.28 20.97
N VAL A 189 -23.72 -13.27 20.92
CA VAL A 189 -24.01 -14.64 21.36
C VAL A 189 -24.23 -14.69 22.88
N VAL A 190 -23.39 -14.04 23.68
CA VAL A 190 -23.49 -14.12 25.16
C VAL A 190 -24.79 -13.51 25.68
N PRO A 191 -25.19 -12.27 25.33
CA PRO A 191 -26.49 -11.73 25.71
C PRO A 191 -27.65 -12.55 25.15
N GLY A 192 -27.53 -13.06 23.92
CA GLY A 192 -28.54 -13.92 23.31
C GLY A 192 -28.80 -15.20 24.13
N ILE A 193 -27.74 -15.88 24.58
CA ILE A 193 -27.82 -17.06 25.45
C ILE A 193 -28.51 -16.72 26.78
N LEU A 194 -28.15 -15.58 27.39
CA LEU A 194 -28.77 -15.12 28.63
C LEU A 194 -30.28 -14.87 28.45
N LEU A 195 -30.68 -14.19 27.36
CA LEU A 195 -32.09 -13.94 27.05
C LEU A 195 -32.87 -15.24 26.81
N VAL A 196 -32.29 -16.19 26.08
CA VAL A 196 -32.89 -17.52 25.87
C VAL A 196 -33.06 -18.24 27.21
N GLY A 197 -32.04 -18.24 28.08
CA GLY A 197 -32.11 -18.86 29.40
C GLY A 197 -33.21 -18.26 30.30
N ILE A 198 -33.33 -16.93 30.33
CA ILE A 198 -34.38 -16.23 31.10
C ILE A 198 -35.77 -16.55 30.54
N ALA A 199 -35.93 -16.56 29.22
CA ALA A 199 -37.21 -16.86 28.61
C ALA A 199 -37.66 -18.31 28.86
N LEU A 200 -36.74 -19.27 28.80
CA LEU A 200 -37.01 -20.69 29.08
C LEU A 200 -37.43 -20.90 30.53
N THR A 201 -36.72 -20.33 31.50
CA THR A 201 -37.07 -20.44 32.92
C THR A 201 -38.44 -19.81 33.22
N GLY A 202 -38.75 -18.64 32.63
CA GLY A 202 -40.06 -17.98 32.76
C GLY A 202 -41.22 -18.74 32.12
N LEU A 203 -40.98 -19.46 31.01
CA LEU A 203 -41.99 -20.29 30.34
C LEU A 203 -42.27 -21.60 31.11
N ILE A 204 -41.25 -22.20 31.72
CA ILE A 204 -41.38 -23.46 32.47
C ILE A 204 -41.99 -23.24 33.85
N GLY A 205 -41.58 -22.18 34.58
CA GLY A 205 -42.06 -21.89 35.95
C GLY A 205 -43.48 -21.30 36.04
N GLY A 206 -44.12 -20.95 34.92
CA GLY A 206 -45.46 -20.35 34.89
C GLY A 206 -46.63 -21.34 34.96
N ARG A 207 -46.37 -22.64 35.14
CA ARG A 207 -47.38 -23.71 35.00
C ARG A 207 -48.24 -23.97 36.25
N ASP A 208 -47.82 -23.50 37.43
CA ASP A 208 -48.40 -23.94 38.72
C ASP A 208 -49.41 -22.97 39.37
N ARG A 209 -49.84 -21.88 38.71
CA ARG A 209 -50.74 -20.87 39.32
C ARG A 209 -52.12 -20.73 38.69
N GLN A 210 -52.73 -21.82 38.22
CA GLN A 210 -54.14 -21.81 37.79
C GLN A 210 -54.80 -23.16 38.11
N SER A 211 -55.24 -23.34 39.35
CA SER A 211 -56.16 -24.40 39.75
C SER A 211 -57.00 -23.91 40.93
N THR A 212 -57.93 -22.99 40.67
CA THR A 212 -59.05 -22.76 41.58
C THR A 212 -60.34 -22.95 40.76
N PRO A 213 -61.13 -24.00 41.00
CA PRO A 213 -62.36 -24.26 40.26
C PRO A 213 -63.48 -23.25 40.65
N PRO A 214 -64.50 -23.05 39.81
CA PRO A 214 -65.55 -22.07 40.04
C PRO A 214 -66.49 -22.52 41.18
N VAL A 215 -66.78 -21.62 42.11
CA VAL A 215 -67.83 -21.80 43.13
C VAL A 215 -69.19 -21.66 42.44
N THR A 216 -69.89 -22.78 42.28
CA THR A 216 -71.30 -22.82 41.90
C THR A 216 -72.14 -22.51 43.14
N THR A 217 -72.65 -21.28 43.27
CA THR A 217 -73.66 -20.98 44.29
C THR A 217 -75.05 -21.05 43.65
N LYS A 218 -75.82 -22.04 44.09
CA LYS A 218 -77.23 -22.29 43.77
C LYS A 218 -78.11 -21.07 44.06
N SER A 219 -79.07 -20.85 43.16
CA SER A 219 -80.33 -20.14 43.39
C SER A 219 -81.12 -20.72 44.57
N VAL A 220 -81.59 -19.87 45.49
CA VAL A 220 -82.61 -20.19 46.50
C VAL A 220 -83.88 -19.40 46.16
N PRO A 221 -85.08 -20.00 46.16
CA PRO A 221 -86.32 -19.30 45.81
C PRO A 221 -86.89 -18.48 46.98
N ASP A 222 -87.65 -17.48 46.56
CA ASP A 222 -88.57 -16.58 47.26
C ASP A 222 -89.56 -17.30 48.20
N GLU A 223 -89.68 -16.86 49.47
CA GLU A 223 -90.97 -16.92 50.19
C GLU A 223 -90.96 -16.03 51.46
N ASP A 224 -91.91 -15.09 51.49
CA ASP A 224 -92.68 -14.62 52.64
C ASP A 224 -92.17 -13.48 53.56
N ARG A 225 -92.84 -12.33 53.34
CA ARG A 225 -93.64 -11.54 54.32
C ARG A 225 -93.05 -10.27 54.95
N GLU A 226 -93.42 -9.15 54.34
CA GLU A 226 -93.97 -7.93 54.98
C GLU A 226 -95.08 -8.24 56.04
N PRO A 227 -95.53 -7.29 56.92
CA PRO A 227 -95.50 -5.83 56.74
C PRO A 227 -95.21 -4.96 58.00
N ALA A 228 -95.17 -3.65 57.73
CA ALA A 228 -95.88 -2.56 58.43
C ALA A 228 -95.14 -1.65 59.45
N LEU A 229 -95.10 -0.37 59.03
CA LEU A 229 -95.43 0.87 59.76
C LEU A 229 -94.46 1.37 60.85
N VAL A 230 -93.81 2.53 60.62
CA VAL A 230 -94.30 3.90 60.92
C VAL A 230 -93.65 4.88 59.93
#